data_AF-A0A8S9YXJ0-F1
#
_entry.id   AF-A0A8S9YXJ0-F1
#
_cell.length_a   1.000
_cell.length_b   1.000
_cell.length_c   1.000
_cell.angle_alpha   90.00
_cell.angle_beta   90.00
_cell.angle_gamma   90.00
#
_symmetry.space_group_name_H-M   'P 1'
#
loop_
_entity.id
_entity.type
_entity.pdbx_description
1 polymer ?
#
loop_
_entity_poly.entity_id
_entity_poly.type
_entity_poly.pdbx_seq_one_letter_code
_entity_poly.pdbx_strand_id
1 'polypeptide(L)'
;MPILDRKADADAEGAAEREAEFQQLKLALHLAQVDRAHYVEEMNSAMVKMKQTIESLEQESAELLEKIRALDSKPNQMRDQRTCEDLVNLAENKDWLQEQINAEKAKHMDLDAKIRSMEKKLSEMKVKVGGTTGADDTIRRVRTKLTTLENRLVHVLKTYNEEVGKNMQLRNEIDTLRMQRANFDLLYRKLDQTLSKQRLAISQLIEATSQAYEQREDAAQRIQQLTEKAEKDTQQHNNEMKELVRLIDHDRKLKLFMKTKATERQEDPQLTAWKVMEETNPENLVQSFLEKEDRNFALFNYVNETNAEIERLNEENEALATEIDNYQEQMTKVIGKQKDALAEWQADNDKAKEQQSGTQARLATIKDTLKTVCELVMELVTKLNCDTSKLTRRLASSEGVTQSNLLDYLTLIEQRVNKLLLIRQFIAVNDPEAPYVAKSILIGNNLNAPTSSMPTIHPPNLQDDFDEGKLTQIKD
;
A
#
# COMPACT_ATOMS: atom_id res chain seq x y z
N MET A 1 159.56 -87.00 -47.98
CA MET A 1 160.12 -88.18 -47.29
C MET A 1 159.10 -89.32 -47.42
N PRO A 2 159.54 -90.59 -47.59
CA PRO A 2 159.70 -91.33 -48.85
C PRO A 2 158.49 -92.26 -49.13
N ILE A 3 158.10 -92.54 -50.38
CA ILE A 3 158.59 -93.56 -51.35
C ILE A 3 158.51 -95.01 -50.85
N LEU A 4 157.77 -95.85 -51.60
CA LEU A 4 158.05 -97.23 -52.09
C LEU A 4 156.70 -97.81 -52.59
N ASP A 5 156.36 -97.96 -53.88
CA ASP A 5 156.92 -98.72 -55.03
C ASP A 5 156.54 -100.23 -55.09
N ARG A 6 156.10 -100.65 -56.30
CA ARG A 6 155.66 -101.96 -56.86
C ARG A 6 154.17 -102.37 -56.74
N LYS A 7 153.36 -102.37 -57.82
CA LYS A 7 153.29 -103.24 -59.05
C LYS A 7 152.85 -104.70 -58.73
N ALA A 8 151.93 -105.37 -59.44
CA ALA A 8 151.25 -105.14 -60.72
C ALA A 8 150.04 -106.11 -60.90
N ASP A 9 149.20 -105.76 -61.88
CA ASP A 9 148.30 -106.60 -62.71
C ASP A 9 146.85 -106.88 -62.25
N ALA A 10 145.97 -105.91 -62.55
CA ALA A 10 144.65 -106.11 -63.17
C ALA A 10 144.12 -104.78 -63.78
N ASP A 11 144.86 -104.19 -64.73
CA ASP A 11 144.53 -102.91 -65.41
C ASP A 11 143.66 -103.13 -66.65
N ALA A 12 142.37 -102.71 -66.60
CA ALA A 12 141.57 -102.30 -67.77
C ALA A 12 140.21 -101.65 -67.43
N GLU A 13 139.66 -101.86 -66.22
CA GLU A 13 138.26 -101.48 -65.91
C GLU A 13 138.09 -100.09 -65.25
N GLY A 14 139.12 -99.52 -64.63
CA GLY A 14 139.00 -98.28 -63.83
C GLY A 14 139.11 -96.93 -64.57
N ALA A 15 139.34 -96.92 -65.88
CA ALA A 15 139.51 -95.66 -66.64
C ALA A 15 138.19 -95.11 -67.21
N ALA A 16 137.20 -95.98 -67.50
CA ALA A 16 135.91 -95.57 -68.04
C ALA A 16 135.00 -94.90 -66.98
N GLU A 17 135.15 -95.27 -65.71
CA GLU A 17 134.34 -94.70 -64.62
C GLU A 17 134.65 -93.21 -64.36
N ARG A 18 135.92 -92.79 -64.48
CA ARG A 18 136.32 -91.40 -64.19
C ARG A 18 135.83 -90.38 -65.23
N GLU A 19 135.74 -90.76 -66.51
CA GLU A 19 135.24 -89.87 -67.57
C GLU A 19 133.72 -89.65 -67.45
N ALA A 20 133.00 -90.70 -67.03
CA ALA A 20 131.56 -90.62 -66.75
C ALA A 20 131.26 -89.71 -65.54
N GLU A 21 132.08 -89.76 -64.49
CA GLU A 21 131.96 -88.87 -63.32
C GLU A 21 132.18 -87.39 -63.70
N PHE A 22 133.13 -87.08 -64.58
CA PHE A 22 133.40 -85.70 -64.99
C PHE A 22 132.23 -85.07 -65.76
N GLN A 23 131.60 -85.82 -66.67
CA GLN A 23 130.42 -85.35 -67.41
C GLN A 23 129.20 -85.17 -66.48
N GLN A 24 129.01 -86.07 -65.50
CA GLN A 24 128.00 -85.89 -64.46
C GLN A 24 128.20 -84.60 -63.65
N LEU A 25 129.45 -84.31 -63.25
CA LEU A 25 129.77 -83.09 -62.50
C LEU A 25 129.56 -81.81 -63.32
N LYS A 26 129.88 -81.82 -64.61
CA LYS A 26 129.65 -80.66 -65.50
C LYS A 26 128.16 -80.39 -65.71
N LEU A 27 127.36 -81.44 -65.88
CA LEU A 27 125.91 -81.34 -65.98
C LEU A 27 125.31 -80.82 -64.66
N ALA A 28 125.78 -81.31 -63.52
CA ALA A 28 125.35 -80.85 -62.20
C ALA A 28 125.68 -79.37 -61.96
N LEU A 29 126.86 -78.89 -62.40
CA LEU A 29 127.24 -77.48 -62.29
C LEU A 29 126.32 -76.58 -63.12
N HIS A 30 126.00 -76.98 -64.36
CA HIS A 30 125.12 -76.18 -65.21
C HIS A 30 123.69 -76.12 -64.67
N LEU A 31 123.17 -77.26 -64.18
CA LEU A 31 121.86 -77.32 -63.53
C LEU A 31 121.81 -76.40 -62.30
N ALA A 32 122.84 -76.45 -61.44
CA ALA A 32 122.93 -75.59 -60.27
C ALA A 32 123.03 -74.09 -60.61
N GLN A 33 123.66 -73.73 -61.74
CA GLN A 33 123.72 -72.34 -62.19
C GLN A 33 122.37 -71.84 -62.72
N VAL A 34 121.62 -72.69 -63.43
CA VAL A 34 120.25 -72.39 -63.89
C VAL A 34 119.31 -72.27 -62.69
N ASP A 35 119.38 -73.20 -61.73
CA ASP A 35 118.59 -73.15 -60.49
C ASP A 35 118.91 -71.89 -59.67
N ARG A 36 120.19 -71.49 -59.59
CA ARG A 36 120.59 -70.25 -58.93
C ARG A 36 120.00 -69.01 -59.63
N ALA A 37 119.97 -68.98 -60.95
CA ALA A 37 119.37 -67.87 -61.70
C ALA A 37 117.85 -67.80 -61.50
N HIS A 38 117.16 -68.93 -61.59
CA HIS A 38 115.72 -69.04 -61.32
C HIS A 38 115.39 -68.58 -59.88
N TYR A 39 116.17 -69.03 -58.89
CA TYR A 39 115.99 -68.62 -57.50
C TYR A 39 116.17 -67.11 -57.30
N VAL A 40 117.15 -66.49 -57.95
CA VAL A 40 117.36 -65.03 -57.87
C VAL A 40 116.21 -64.27 -58.52
N GLU A 41 115.66 -64.76 -59.63
CA GLU A 41 114.53 -64.14 -60.31
C GLU A 41 113.22 -64.30 -59.51
N GLU A 42 112.97 -65.47 -58.94
CA GLU A 42 111.87 -65.70 -57.99
C GLU A 42 112.01 -64.83 -56.74
N MET A 43 113.22 -64.72 -56.18
CA MET A 43 113.48 -63.88 -55.01
C MET A 43 113.27 -62.39 -55.32
N ASN A 44 113.71 -61.92 -56.49
CA ASN A 44 113.48 -60.54 -56.93
C ASN A 44 111.99 -60.28 -57.19
N SER A 45 111.28 -61.21 -57.82
CA SER A 45 109.83 -61.13 -58.03
C SER A 45 109.07 -61.10 -56.70
N ALA A 46 109.46 -61.94 -55.74
CA ALA A 46 108.92 -61.93 -54.38
C ALA A 46 109.22 -60.61 -53.65
N MET A 47 110.44 -60.07 -53.80
CA MET A 47 110.83 -58.80 -53.19
C MET A 47 110.03 -57.61 -53.76
N VAL A 48 109.76 -57.60 -55.07
CA VAL A 48 108.92 -56.56 -55.70
C VAL A 48 107.48 -56.64 -55.19
N LYS A 49 106.90 -57.84 -55.09
CA LYS A 49 105.55 -58.03 -54.49
C LYS A 49 105.52 -57.59 -53.02
N MET A 50 106.56 -57.92 -52.25
CA MET A 50 106.66 -57.52 -50.85
C MET A 50 106.77 -56.00 -50.71
N LYS A 51 107.51 -55.31 -51.60
CA LYS A 51 107.54 -53.83 -51.63
C LYS A 51 106.20 -53.22 -52.01
N GLN A 52 105.50 -53.76 -53.01
CA GLN A 52 104.16 -53.28 -53.40
C GLN A 52 103.14 -53.44 -52.28
N THR A 53 103.17 -54.56 -51.54
CA THR A 53 102.29 -54.76 -50.38
C THR A 53 102.60 -53.80 -49.23
N ILE A 54 103.88 -53.51 -48.96
CA ILE A 54 104.28 -52.50 -47.97
C ILE A 54 103.77 -51.12 -48.39
N GLU A 55 103.95 -50.72 -49.65
CA GLU A 55 103.51 -49.41 -50.14
C GLU A 55 101.98 -49.26 -50.09
N SER A 56 101.22 -50.32 -50.38
CA SER A 56 99.76 -50.36 -50.19
C SER A 56 99.38 -50.20 -48.72
N LEU A 57 100.06 -50.90 -47.81
CA LEU A 57 99.80 -50.80 -46.36
C LEU A 57 100.17 -49.43 -45.80
N GLU A 58 101.22 -48.79 -46.32
CA GLU A 58 101.61 -47.43 -45.94
C GLU A 58 100.57 -46.40 -46.41
N GLN A 59 100.03 -46.56 -47.63
CA GLN A 59 98.92 -45.74 -48.12
C GLN A 59 97.65 -45.93 -47.28
N GLU A 60 97.25 -47.17 -46.99
CA GLU A 60 96.11 -47.46 -46.11
C GLU A 60 96.31 -46.88 -44.70
N SER A 61 97.53 -47.01 -44.15
CA SER A 61 97.89 -46.42 -42.87
C SER A 61 97.75 -44.89 -42.89
N ALA A 62 98.23 -44.23 -43.94
CA ALA A 62 98.10 -42.78 -44.10
C ALA A 62 96.63 -42.34 -44.24
N GLU A 63 95.82 -43.06 -45.02
CA GLU A 63 94.38 -42.79 -45.15
C GLU A 63 93.62 -42.97 -43.84
N LEU A 64 93.93 -44.04 -43.08
CA LEU A 64 93.34 -44.27 -41.77
C LEU A 64 93.73 -43.17 -40.79
N LEU A 65 94.98 -42.71 -40.81
CA LEU A 65 95.46 -41.64 -39.95
C LEU A 65 94.77 -40.30 -40.27
N GLU A 66 94.53 -40.01 -41.55
CA GLU A 66 93.79 -38.82 -41.96
C GLU A 66 92.30 -38.89 -41.56
N LYS A 67 91.66 -40.06 -41.68
CA LYS A 67 90.30 -40.29 -41.17
C LYS A 67 90.22 -40.09 -39.66
N ILE A 68 91.21 -40.61 -38.91
CA ILE A 68 91.31 -40.40 -37.46
C ILE A 68 91.43 -38.91 -37.15
N ARG A 69 92.30 -38.16 -37.86
CA ARG A 69 92.43 -36.70 -37.66
C ARG A 69 91.17 -35.92 -37.97
N ALA A 70 90.43 -36.31 -39.01
CA ALA A 70 89.16 -35.67 -39.36
C ALA A 70 88.08 -35.92 -38.28
N LEU A 71 88.01 -37.15 -37.75
CA LEU A 71 87.11 -37.49 -36.66
C LEU A 71 87.50 -36.81 -35.34
N ASP A 72 88.79 -36.83 -35.01
CA ASP A 72 89.37 -36.21 -33.81
C ASP A 72 89.60 -34.70 -33.97
N SER A 73 89.00 -34.12 -35.00
CA SER A 73 89.07 -32.68 -35.22
C SER A 73 88.40 -31.95 -34.05
N LYS A 74 89.02 -30.84 -33.63
CA LYS A 74 88.53 -30.00 -32.53
C LYS A 74 87.04 -29.62 -32.63
N PRO A 75 86.48 -29.33 -33.83
CA PRO A 75 85.04 -29.07 -33.96
C PRO A 75 84.16 -30.29 -33.63
N ASN A 76 84.58 -31.50 -34.02
CA ASN A 76 83.84 -32.72 -33.71
C ASN A 76 83.91 -33.05 -32.22
N GLN A 77 85.09 -32.97 -31.59
CA GLN A 77 85.23 -33.13 -30.14
C GLN A 77 84.34 -32.16 -29.35
N MET A 78 84.26 -30.90 -29.77
CA MET A 78 83.38 -29.90 -29.14
C MET A 78 81.91 -30.22 -29.33
N ARG A 79 81.51 -30.79 -30.48
CA ARG A 79 80.13 -31.24 -30.73
C ARG A 79 79.79 -32.46 -29.88
N ASP A 80 80.70 -33.41 -29.76
CA ASP A 80 80.52 -34.61 -28.94
C ASP A 80 80.43 -34.26 -27.46
N GLN A 81 81.28 -33.33 -26.99
CA GLN A 81 81.20 -32.81 -25.63
C GLN A 81 79.86 -32.13 -25.35
N ARG A 82 79.40 -31.23 -26.24
CA ARG A 82 78.08 -30.60 -26.10
C ARG A 82 76.95 -31.63 -26.09
N THR A 83 77.03 -32.63 -26.96
CA THR A 83 76.03 -33.71 -27.03
C THR A 83 76.03 -34.53 -25.73
N CYS A 84 77.20 -34.81 -25.15
CA CYS A 84 77.30 -35.48 -23.86
C CYS A 84 76.72 -34.63 -22.72
N GLU A 85 77.03 -33.34 -22.67
CA GLU A 85 76.48 -32.40 -21.68
C GLU A 85 74.95 -32.32 -21.79
N ASP A 86 74.41 -32.21 -23.01
CA ASP A 86 72.97 -32.20 -23.27
C ASP A 86 72.30 -33.52 -22.84
N LEU A 87 72.94 -34.67 -23.10
CA LEU A 87 72.43 -35.98 -22.69
C LEU A 87 72.43 -36.14 -21.16
N VAL A 88 73.44 -35.64 -20.46
CA VAL A 88 73.48 -35.64 -18.98
C VAL A 88 72.34 -34.78 -18.43
N ASN A 89 72.17 -33.56 -18.93
CA ASN A 89 71.07 -32.69 -18.51
C ASN A 89 69.69 -33.32 -18.77
N LEU A 90 69.51 -34.00 -19.90
CA LEU A 90 68.27 -34.72 -20.21
C LEU A 90 68.03 -35.92 -19.28
N ALA A 91 69.10 -36.66 -18.92
CA ALA A 91 69.00 -37.78 -17.98
C ALA A 91 68.63 -37.31 -16.57
N GLU A 92 69.28 -36.26 -16.06
CA GLU A 92 68.96 -35.66 -14.76
C GLU A 92 67.52 -35.14 -14.72
N ASN A 93 67.06 -34.46 -15.78
CA ASN A 93 65.69 -33.98 -15.88
C ASN A 93 64.68 -35.12 -15.91
N LYS A 94 64.98 -36.23 -16.61
CA LYS A 94 64.12 -37.41 -16.62
C LYS A 94 64.01 -38.02 -15.22
N ASP A 95 65.13 -38.18 -14.52
CA ASP A 95 65.15 -38.77 -13.19
C ASP A 95 64.40 -37.87 -12.18
N TRP A 96 64.58 -36.56 -12.27
CA TRP A 96 63.82 -35.58 -11.47
C TRP A 96 62.30 -35.67 -11.72
N LEU A 97 61.88 -35.71 -12.99
CA LEU A 97 60.47 -35.87 -13.34
C LEU A 97 59.90 -37.22 -12.86
N GLN A 98 60.69 -38.28 -12.94
CA GLN A 98 60.29 -39.61 -12.48
C GLN A 98 60.07 -39.64 -10.96
N GLU A 99 60.90 -38.94 -10.19
CA GLU A 99 60.74 -38.79 -8.75
C GLU A 99 59.47 -38.01 -8.40
N GLN A 100 59.18 -36.91 -9.11
CA GLN A 100 57.93 -36.15 -8.94
C GLN A 100 56.69 -37.00 -9.24
N ILE A 101 56.72 -37.79 -10.33
CA ILE A 101 55.62 -38.70 -10.67
C ILE A 101 55.41 -39.74 -9.57
N ASN A 102 56.48 -40.30 -9.01
CA ASN A 102 56.38 -41.29 -7.94
C ASN A 102 55.80 -40.67 -6.65
N ALA A 103 56.19 -39.44 -6.32
CA ALA A 103 55.63 -38.71 -5.19
C ALA A 103 54.13 -38.45 -5.35
N GLU A 104 53.69 -38.02 -6.53
CA GLU A 104 52.25 -37.82 -6.83
C GLU A 104 51.47 -39.13 -6.83
N LYS A 105 52.03 -40.23 -7.37
CA LYS A 105 51.41 -41.55 -7.29
C LYS A 105 51.21 -42.01 -5.84
N ALA A 106 52.17 -41.75 -4.96
CA ALA A 106 52.04 -42.08 -3.53
C ALA A 106 50.90 -41.28 -2.87
N LYS A 107 50.76 -39.98 -3.19
CA LYS A 107 49.63 -39.15 -2.71
C LYS A 107 48.28 -39.67 -3.21
N HIS A 108 48.20 -40.07 -4.49
CA HIS A 108 46.99 -40.69 -5.04
C HIS A 108 46.60 -41.96 -4.29
N MET A 109 47.56 -42.83 -3.97
CA MET A 109 47.29 -44.04 -3.20
C MET A 109 46.72 -43.75 -1.80
N ASP A 110 47.24 -42.73 -1.11
CA ASP A 110 46.71 -42.31 0.20
C ASP A 110 45.29 -41.73 0.09
N LEU A 111 45.02 -40.92 -0.94
CA LEU A 111 43.68 -40.40 -1.21
C LEU A 111 42.68 -41.52 -1.53
N ASP A 112 43.05 -42.50 -2.36
CA ASP A 112 42.21 -43.65 -2.67
C ASP A 112 41.92 -44.52 -1.44
N ALA A 113 42.87 -44.63 -0.51
CA ALA A 113 42.65 -45.30 0.76
C ALA A 113 41.64 -44.54 1.64
N LYS A 114 41.75 -43.21 1.70
CA LYS A 114 40.80 -42.34 2.41
C LYS A 114 39.40 -42.41 1.80
N ILE A 115 39.28 -42.37 0.47
CA ILE A 115 38.01 -42.52 -0.25
C ILE A 115 37.36 -43.85 0.13
N ARG A 116 38.08 -44.96 0.03
CA ARG A 116 37.56 -46.29 0.40
C ARG A 116 37.10 -46.38 1.86
N SER A 117 37.84 -45.76 2.79
CA SER A 117 37.43 -45.68 4.20
C SER A 117 36.13 -44.91 4.38
N MET A 118 35.98 -43.78 3.69
CA MET A 118 34.78 -42.93 3.75
C MET A 118 33.57 -43.60 3.08
N GLU A 119 33.76 -44.25 1.94
CA GLU A 119 32.71 -45.03 1.26
C GLU A 119 32.22 -46.19 2.14
N LYS A 120 33.13 -46.87 2.83
CA LYS A 120 32.76 -47.93 3.79
C LYS A 120 31.90 -47.36 4.94
N LYS A 121 32.31 -46.23 5.54
CA LYS A 121 31.53 -45.55 6.59
C LYS A 121 30.15 -45.09 6.08
N LEU A 122 30.08 -44.56 4.87
CA LEU A 122 28.83 -44.17 4.20
C LEU A 122 27.92 -45.38 3.97
N SER A 123 28.48 -46.50 3.52
CA SER A 123 27.74 -47.76 3.34
C SER A 123 27.19 -48.28 4.67
N GLU A 124 28.01 -48.29 5.72
CA GLU A 124 27.58 -48.69 7.07
C GLU A 124 26.48 -47.79 7.63
N MET A 125 26.58 -46.46 7.43
CA MET A 125 25.50 -45.53 7.77
C MET A 125 24.23 -45.77 6.96
N LYS A 126 24.35 -46.02 5.65
CA LYS A 126 23.21 -46.27 4.75
C LYS A 126 22.46 -47.56 5.13
N VAL A 127 23.18 -48.57 5.62
CA VAL A 127 22.60 -49.81 6.16
C VAL A 127 21.93 -49.54 7.52
N LYS A 128 22.57 -48.79 8.43
CA LYS A 128 22.00 -48.45 9.76
C LYS A 128 20.74 -47.57 9.70
N VAL A 129 20.66 -46.67 8.72
CA VAL A 129 19.52 -45.75 8.52
C VAL A 129 18.33 -46.43 7.81
N GLY A 130 18.47 -47.70 7.39
CA GLY A 130 17.38 -48.40 6.71
C GLY A 130 17.13 -47.85 5.31
N GLY A 131 18.18 -47.74 4.50
CA GLY A 131 18.09 -47.38 3.08
C GLY A 131 17.62 -45.96 2.80
N THR A 132 17.68 -45.56 1.52
CA THR A 132 17.18 -44.26 1.02
C THR A 132 15.68 -44.09 1.29
N THR A 133 14.94 -45.19 1.40
CA THR A 133 13.50 -45.22 1.70
C THR A 133 13.18 -44.65 3.08
N GLY A 134 13.98 -44.94 4.12
CA GLY A 134 13.74 -44.39 5.47
C GLY A 134 13.88 -42.87 5.52
N ALA A 135 14.91 -42.32 4.85
CA ALA A 135 15.10 -40.88 4.74
C ALA A 135 13.98 -40.22 3.93
N ASP A 136 13.61 -40.78 2.78
CA ASP A 136 12.51 -40.29 1.95
C ASP A 136 11.16 -40.34 2.69
N ASP A 137 10.90 -41.38 3.49
CA ASP A 137 9.70 -41.50 4.33
C ASP A 137 9.69 -40.50 5.49
N THR A 138 10.84 -40.16 6.07
CA THR A 138 10.91 -39.07 7.06
C THR A 138 10.65 -37.71 6.41
N ILE A 139 11.22 -37.43 5.24
CA ILE A 139 10.98 -36.19 4.48
C ILE A 139 9.51 -36.09 4.08
N ARG A 140 8.91 -37.19 3.62
CA ARG A 140 7.49 -37.24 3.27
C ARG A 140 6.59 -36.97 4.47
N ARG A 141 6.91 -37.54 5.65
CA ARG A 141 6.19 -37.27 6.91
C ARG A 141 6.32 -35.81 7.36
N VAL A 142 7.50 -35.20 7.19
CA VAL A 142 7.69 -33.78 7.50
C VAL A 142 6.89 -32.91 6.53
N ARG A 143 6.89 -33.23 5.24
CA ARG A 143 6.09 -32.52 4.22
C ARG A 143 4.59 -32.61 4.49
N THR A 144 4.06 -33.78 4.86
CA THR A 144 2.63 -33.91 5.21
C THR A 144 2.27 -33.18 6.51
N LYS A 145 3.17 -33.15 7.50
CA LYS A 145 3.00 -32.30 8.69
C LYS A 145 3.04 -30.81 8.34
N LEU A 146 3.93 -30.40 7.44
CA LEU A 146 4.00 -29.01 6.98
C LEU A 146 2.69 -28.60 6.30
N THR A 147 2.18 -29.39 5.36
CA THR A 147 0.93 -29.07 4.65
C THR A 147 -0.28 -29.05 5.57
N THR A 148 -0.36 -29.93 6.57
CA THR A 148 -1.46 -29.91 7.56
C THR A 148 -1.39 -28.68 8.47
N LEU A 149 -0.20 -28.27 8.89
CA LEU A 149 -0.02 -27.02 9.65
C LEU A 149 -0.32 -25.78 8.81
N GLU A 150 0.11 -25.75 7.55
CA GLU A 150 -0.22 -24.67 6.60
C GLU A 150 -1.72 -24.57 6.39
N ASN A 151 -2.41 -25.69 6.17
CA ASN A 151 -3.87 -25.71 6.01
C ASN A 151 -4.59 -25.25 7.29
N ARG A 152 -4.11 -25.66 8.47
CA ARG A 152 -4.65 -25.19 9.74
C ARG A 152 -4.43 -23.69 9.94
N LEU A 153 -3.26 -23.18 9.57
CA LEU A 153 -2.95 -21.75 9.61
C LEU A 153 -3.87 -20.96 8.68
N VAL A 154 -4.07 -21.43 7.44
CA VAL A 154 -4.98 -20.81 6.47
C VAL A 154 -6.40 -20.77 7.03
N HIS A 155 -6.87 -21.87 7.64
CA HIS A 155 -8.20 -21.90 8.26
C HIS A 155 -8.33 -20.89 9.40
N VAL A 156 -7.34 -20.82 10.30
CA VAL A 156 -7.32 -19.85 11.41
C VAL A 156 -7.30 -18.41 10.88
N LEU A 157 -6.50 -18.12 9.85
CA LEU A 157 -6.45 -16.81 9.22
C LEU A 157 -7.78 -16.43 8.56
N LYS A 158 -8.45 -17.38 7.91
CA LYS A 158 -9.78 -17.17 7.34
C LYS A 158 -10.78 -16.81 8.43
N THR A 159 -10.87 -17.60 9.50
CA THR A 159 -11.77 -17.32 10.63
C THR A 159 -11.44 -15.99 11.31
N TYR A 160 -10.15 -15.66 11.45
CA TYR A 160 -9.73 -14.39 12.01
C TYR A 160 -10.19 -13.21 11.14
N ASN A 161 -9.98 -13.28 9.83
CA ASN A 161 -10.41 -12.24 8.89
C ASN A 161 -11.94 -12.08 8.87
N GLU A 162 -12.69 -13.17 8.99
CA GLU A 162 -14.15 -13.14 9.14
C GLU A 162 -14.57 -12.41 10.42
N GLU A 163 -13.94 -12.72 11.57
CA GLU A 163 -14.23 -12.03 12.84
C GLU A 163 -13.80 -10.56 12.82
N VAL A 164 -12.69 -10.21 12.16
CA VAL A 164 -12.29 -8.80 11.94
C VAL A 164 -13.33 -8.07 11.09
N GLY A 165 -13.86 -8.72 10.05
CA GLY A 165 -14.95 -8.18 9.23
C GLY A 165 -16.21 -7.91 10.05
N LYS A 166 -16.62 -8.86 10.91
CA LYS A 166 -17.73 -8.67 11.84
C LYS A 166 -17.46 -7.55 12.83
N ASN A 167 -16.24 -7.46 13.38
CA ASN A 167 -15.87 -6.39 14.30
C ASN A 167 -15.96 -5.01 13.62
N MET A 168 -15.56 -4.90 12.36
CA MET A 168 -15.69 -3.68 11.58
C MET A 168 -17.16 -3.30 11.35
N GLN A 169 -18.03 -4.27 11.06
CA GLN A 169 -19.48 -4.03 10.96
C GLN A 169 -20.07 -3.52 12.28
N LEU A 170 -19.73 -4.16 13.41
CA LEU A 170 -20.18 -3.72 14.74
C LEU A 170 -19.68 -2.31 15.08
N ARG A 171 -18.45 -1.95 14.72
CA ARG A 171 -17.93 -0.57 14.90
C ARG A 171 -18.74 0.44 14.11
N ASN A 172 -19.03 0.15 12.84
CA ASN A 172 -19.86 1.03 12.01
C ASN A 172 -21.29 1.18 12.57
N GLU A 173 -21.86 0.09 13.11
CA GLU A 173 -23.15 0.13 13.78
C GLU A 173 -23.11 1.00 15.04
N ILE A 174 -22.09 0.84 15.88
CA ILE A 174 -21.87 1.69 17.06
C ILE A 174 -21.78 3.17 16.66
N ASP A 175 -21.01 3.50 15.63
CA ASP A 175 -20.86 4.89 15.17
C ASP A 175 -22.19 5.45 14.64
N THR A 176 -22.96 4.63 13.91
CA THR A 176 -24.31 4.99 13.45
C THR A 176 -25.24 5.27 14.63
N LEU A 177 -25.26 4.39 15.63
CA LEU A 177 -26.08 4.55 16.85
C LEU A 177 -25.65 5.77 17.67
N ARG A 178 -24.35 6.08 17.73
CA ARG A 178 -23.83 7.29 18.39
C ARG A 178 -24.29 8.56 17.68
N MET A 179 -24.26 8.58 16.34
CA MET A 179 -24.77 9.71 15.56
C MET A 179 -26.28 9.88 15.77
N GLN A 180 -27.05 8.79 15.76
CA GLN A 180 -28.49 8.83 16.05
C GLN A 180 -28.77 9.35 17.46
N ARG A 181 -28.02 8.92 18.47
CA ARG A 181 -28.14 9.42 19.84
C ARG A 181 -27.83 10.91 19.94
N ALA A 182 -26.78 11.39 19.27
CA ALA A 182 -26.46 12.82 19.25
C ALA A 182 -27.59 13.66 18.62
N ASN A 183 -28.20 13.17 17.55
CA ASN A 183 -29.36 13.81 16.93
C ASN A 183 -30.58 13.81 17.86
N PHE A 184 -30.83 12.70 18.56
CA PHE A 184 -31.89 12.60 19.57
C PHE A 184 -31.66 13.58 20.72
N ASP A 185 -30.45 13.66 21.25
CA ASP A 185 -30.10 14.60 22.34
C ASP A 185 -30.30 16.05 21.90
N LEU A 186 -29.98 16.39 20.65
CA LEU A 186 -30.24 17.71 20.09
C LEU A 186 -31.73 18.02 20.01
N LEU A 187 -32.54 17.07 19.52
CA LEU A 187 -34.00 17.21 19.47
C LEU A 187 -34.60 17.34 20.88
N TYR A 188 -34.12 16.52 21.83
CA TYR A 188 -34.56 16.56 23.22
C TYR A 188 -34.27 17.93 23.85
N ARG A 189 -33.07 18.49 23.67
CA ARG A 189 -32.73 19.84 24.16
C ARG A 189 -33.62 20.92 23.55
N LYS A 190 -33.92 20.83 22.25
CA LYS A 190 -34.85 21.77 21.60
C LYS A 190 -36.25 21.66 22.20
N LEU A 191 -36.74 20.44 22.42
CA LEU A 191 -38.04 20.19 23.02
C LEU A 191 -38.10 20.74 24.45
N ASP A 192 -37.07 20.49 25.25
CA ASP A 192 -36.97 20.98 26.63
C ASP A 192 -36.95 22.52 26.69
N GLN A 193 -36.21 23.16 25.78
CA GLN A 193 -36.23 24.63 25.66
C GLN A 193 -37.63 25.16 25.30
N THR A 194 -38.33 24.51 24.37
CA THR A 194 -39.70 24.93 24.00
C THR A 194 -40.68 24.74 25.16
N LEU A 195 -40.55 23.64 25.91
CA LEU A 195 -41.38 23.35 27.07
C LEU A 195 -41.11 24.34 28.21
N SER A 196 -39.86 24.71 28.44
CA SER A 196 -39.48 25.72 29.43
C SER A 196 -40.05 27.10 29.05
N LYS A 197 -39.98 27.50 27.78
CA LYS A 197 -40.61 28.73 27.28
C LYS A 197 -42.13 28.72 27.48
N GLN A 198 -42.80 27.61 27.18
CA GLN A 198 -44.24 27.48 27.40
C GLN A 198 -44.61 27.56 28.89
N ARG A 199 -43.84 26.93 29.78
CA ARG A 199 -44.04 27.05 31.23
C ARG A 199 -43.89 28.48 31.72
N LEU A 200 -42.90 29.22 31.19
CA LEU A 200 -42.72 30.63 31.51
C LEU A 200 -43.92 31.46 31.05
N ALA A 201 -44.39 31.25 29.81
CA ALA A 201 -45.56 31.95 29.28
C ALA A 201 -46.84 31.66 30.09
N ILE A 202 -47.05 30.40 30.51
CA ILE A 202 -48.17 30.04 31.40
C ILE A 202 -48.04 30.76 32.75
N SER A 203 -46.83 30.82 33.32
CA SER A 203 -46.60 31.50 34.60
C SER A 203 -46.89 32.99 34.51
N GLN A 204 -46.44 33.64 33.44
CA GLN A 204 -46.74 35.06 33.16
C GLN A 204 -48.23 35.31 32.97
N LEU A 205 -48.94 34.40 32.30
CA LEU A 205 -50.40 34.50 32.15
C LEU A 205 -51.11 34.37 33.50
N ILE A 206 -50.65 33.46 34.37
CA ILE A 206 -51.22 33.30 35.73
C ILE A 206 -50.98 34.56 36.57
N GLU A 207 -49.81 35.17 36.48
CA GLU A 207 -49.51 36.41 37.19
C GLU A 207 -50.38 37.56 36.67
N ALA A 208 -50.49 37.71 35.35
CA ALA A 208 -51.34 38.72 34.73
C ALA A 208 -52.83 38.52 35.07
N THR A 209 -53.33 37.29 35.10
CA THR A 209 -54.72 37.02 35.51
C THR A 209 -54.92 37.31 36.99
N SER A 210 -54.00 36.91 37.86
CA SER A 210 -54.05 37.22 39.30
C SER A 210 -54.12 38.74 39.53
N GLN A 211 -53.26 39.51 38.87
CA GLN A 211 -53.27 40.97 38.96
C GLN A 211 -54.59 41.57 38.46
N ALA A 212 -55.14 41.07 37.35
CA ALA A 212 -56.43 41.52 36.84
C ALA A 212 -57.60 41.19 37.81
N TYR A 213 -57.53 40.06 38.52
CA TYR A 213 -58.50 39.73 39.56
C TYR A 213 -58.41 40.66 40.76
N GLU A 214 -57.20 40.95 41.25
CA GLU A 214 -56.98 41.91 42.35
C GLU A 214 -57.51 43.31 41.99
N GLN A 215 -57.18 43.82 40.79
CA GLN A 215 -57.67 45.12 40.34
C GLN A 215 -59.21 45.17 40.23
N ARG A 216 -59.83 44.09 39.74
CA ARG A 216 -61.28 43.98 39.68
C ARG A 216 -61.89 43.96 41.08
N GLU A 217 -61.29 43.25 42.02
CA GLU A 217 -61.76 43.16 43.40
C GLU A 217 -61.66 44.53 44.10
N ASP A 218 -60.54 45.23 43.95
CA ASP A 218 -60.37 46.60 44.44
C ASP A 218 -61.43 47.56 43.87
N ALA A 219 -61.70 47.48 42.56
CA ALA A 219 -62.72 48.29 41.91
C ALA A 219 -64.12 47.95 42.45
N ALA A 220 -64.43 46.66 42.63
CA ALA A 220 -65.71 46.22 43.20
C ALA A 220 -65.89 46.71 44.65
N GLN A 221 -64.85 46.65 45.48
CA GLN A 221 -64.87 47.19 46.84
C GLN A 221 -65.08 48.71 46.85
N ARG A 222 -64.42 49.46 45.97
CA ARG A 222 -64.64 50.92 45.83
C ARG A 222 -66.07 51.23 45.41
N ILE A 223 -66.62 50.49 44.45
CA ILE A 223 -68.03 50.65 44.03
C ILE A 223 -68.95 50.38 45.23
N GLN A 224 -68.72 49.31 45.98
CA GLN A 224 -69.52 48.98 47.15
C GLN A 224 -69.48 50.12 48.20
N GLN A 225 -68.30 50.62 48.54
CA GLN A 225 -68.14 51.74 49.48
C GLN A 225 -68.85 53.01 49.01
N LEU A 226 -68.77 53.35 47.71
CA LEU A 226 -69.46 54.50 47.14
C LEU A 226 -70.98 54.32 47.16
N THR A 227 -71.48 53.11 46.87
CA THR A 227 -72.92 52.81 46.94
C THR A 227 -73.46 52.92 48.36
N GLU A 228 -72.75 52.39 49.35
CA GLU A 228 -73.14 52.49 50.77
C GLU A 228 -73.13 53.95 51.25
N LYS A 229 -72.15 54.75 50.80
CA LYS A 229 -72.09 56.18 51.10
C LYS A 229 -73.26 56.92 50.45
N ALA A 230 -73.54 56.69 49.18
CA ALA A 230 -74.65 57.31 48.47
C ALA A 230 -76.01 56.96 49.10
N GLU A 231 -76.19 55.73 49.58
CA GLU A 231 -77.41 55.30 50.28
C GLU A 231 -77.57 56.04 51.62
N LYS A 232 -76.49 56.18 52.40
CA LYS A 232 -76.50 56.98 53.65
C LYS A 232 -76.79 58.46 53.39
N ASP A 233 -76.15 59.06 52.38
CA ASP A 233 -76.37 60.46 52.01
C ASP A 233 -77.82 60.68 51.55
N THR A 234 -78.38 59.74 50.76
CA THR A 234 -79.80 59.77 50.35
C THR A 234 -80.73 59.63 51.56
N GLN A 235 -80.40 58.76 52.51
CA GLN A 235 -81.19 58.59 53.73
C GLN A 235 -81.14 59.84 54.61
N GLN A 236 -79.98 60.47 54.74
CA GLN A 236 -79.80 61.74 55.44
C GLN A 236 -80.61 62.85 54.77
N HIS A 237 -80.49 63.03 53.45
CA HIS A 237 -81.26 64.02 52.70
C HIS A 237 -82.77 63.83 52.87
N ASN A 238 -83.25 62.59 52.82
CA ASN A 238 -84.66 62.26 53.08
C ASN A 238 -85.11 62.63 54.50
N ASN A 239 -84.24 62.46 55.50
CA ASN A 239 -84.54 62.85 56.88
C ASN A 239 -84.61 64.38 57.02
N GLU A 240 -83.61 65.09 56.48
CA GLU A 240 -83.58 66.56 56.45
C GLU A 240 -84.81 67.12 55.72
N MET A 241 -85.18 66.55 54.58
CA MET A 241 -86.37 66.95 53.82
C MET A 241 -87.65 66.76 54.65
N LYS A 242 -87.79 65.66 55.37
CA LYS A 242 -88.93 65.43 56.29
C LYS A 242 -88.97 66.47 57.41
N GLU A 243 -87.82 66.84 57.98
CA GLU A 243 -87.73 67.87 59.01
C GLU A 243 -88.10 69.26 58.47
N LEU A 244 -87.59 69.62 57.29
CA LEU A 244 -87.95 70.87 56.61
C LEU A 244 -89.45 70.93 56.29
N VAL A 245 -90.04 69.83 55.82
CA VAL A 245 -91.50 69.75 55.60
C VAL A 245 -92.27 69.93 56.92
N ARG A 246 -91.83 69.32 58.02
CA ARG A 246 -92.44 69.53 59.35
C ARG A 246 -92.33 70.99 59.81
N LEU A 247 -91.18 71.62 59.61
CA LEU A 247 -90.96 73.03 59.91
C LEU A 247 -91.86 73.94 59.06
N ILE A 248 -91.98 73.65 57.76
CA ILE A 248 -92.88 74.38 56.84
C ILE A 248 -94.34 74.19 57.27
N ASP A 249 -94.77 72.99 57.64
CA ASP A 249 -96.13 72.76 58.12
C ASP A 249 -96.40 73.47 59.45
N HIS A 250 -95.42 73.47 60.35
CA HIS A 250 -95.49 74.24 61.59
C HIS A 250 -95.56 75.75 61.33
N ASP A 251 -94.68 76.29 60.48
CA ASP A 251 -94.69 77.70 60.06
C ASP A 251 -95.96 78.06 59.31
N ARG A 252 -96.50 77.17 58.46
CA ARG A 252 -97.80 77.36 57.79
C ARG A 252 -98.91 77.42 58.81
N LYS A 253 -98.96 76.50 59.78
CA LYS A 253 -99.94 76.53 60.88
C LYS A 253 -99.81 77.81 61.69
N LEU A 254 -98.59 78.23 62.00
CA LEU A 254 -98.30 79.46 62.73
C LEU A 254 -98.70 80.69 61.91
N LYS A 255 -98.39 80.76 60.62
CA LYS A 255 -98.80 81.82 59.70
C LYS A 255 -100.29 81.82 59.44
N LEU A 256 -100.95 80.68 59.35
CA LEU A 256 -102.41 80.59 59.29
C LEU A 256 -103.00 81.14 60.58
N PHE A 257 -102.47 80.75 61.74
CA PHE A 257 -102.87 81.30 63.03
C PHE A 257 -102.63 82.81 63.12
N MET A 258 -101.44 83.29 62.75
CA MET A 258 -101.08 84.70 62.71
C MET A 258 -101.89 85.45 61.65
N LYS A 259 -102.20 84.87 60.50
CA LYS A 259 -103.06 85.43 59.45
C LYS A 259 -104.49 85.50 59.93
N THR A 260 -105.02 84.51 60.63
CA THR A 260 -106.33 84.59 61.30
C THR A 260 -106.34 85.70 62.37
N LYS A 261 -105.22 85.89 63.10
CA LYS A 261 -105.03 86.99 64.06
C LYS A 261 -104.74 88.36 63.42
N ALA A 262 -104.18 88.40 62.21
CA ALA A 262 -103.82 89.59 61.46
C ALA A 262 -104.92 90.00 60.46
N THR A 263 -105.80 89.09 60.03
CA THR A 263 -107.08 89.48 59.42
C THR A 263 -107.94 90.27 60.40
N GLU A 264 -107.68 90.13 61.70
CA GLU A 264 -108.25 90.95 62.78
C GLU A 264 -107.56 92.32 62.94
N ARG A 265 -106.43 92.59 62.27
CA ARG A 265 -105.69 93.85 62.33
C ARG A 265 -105.11 94.21 60.95
N GLN A 266 -105.81 95.08 60.20
CA GLN A 266 -105.29 95.70 58.98
C GLN A 266 -103.93 96.38 59.23
N GLU A 267 -102.91 96.03 58.46
CA GLU A 267 -101.66 96.81 58.31
C GLU A 267 -101.04 96.50 56.93
N ASP A 268 -100.20 97.31 56.31
CA ASP A 268 -100.09 98.75 56.05
C ASP A 268 -99.00 98.80 54.92
N PRO A 269 -99.14 99.53 53.80
CA PRO A 269 -98.34 99.35 52.57
C PRO A 269 -96.84 99.71 52.60
N GLN A 270 -96.22 99.90 53.77
CA GLN A 270 -94.90 100.54 53.88
C GLN A 270 -93.71 99.56 54.08
N LEU A 271 -93.95 98.27 54.30
CA LEU A 271 -92.90 97.28 54.60
C LEU A 271 -92.24 96.64 53.36
N THR A 272 -92.83 96.79 52.17
CA THR A 272 -92.28 96.28 50.91
C THR A 272 -91.19 97.17 50.30
N ALA A 273 -91.00 98.40 50.80
CA ALA A 273 -90.03 99.35 50.27
C ALA A 273 -88.61 99.23 50.86
N TRP A 274 -88.42 98.53 52.00
CA TRP A 274 -87.11 98.43 52.67
C TRP A 274 -86.24 97.28 52.17
N LYS A 275 -86.83 96.25 51.56
CA LYS A 275 -86.08 95.08 51.04
C LYS A 275 -85.32 95.35 49.73
N VAL A 276 -85.60 96.46 49.06
CA VAL A 276 -84.99 96.78 47.75
C VAL A 276 -83.71 97.61 47.90
N MET A 277 -83.39 98.13 49.10
CA MET A 277 -82.17 98.94 49.33
C MET A 277 -80.94 98.12 49.82
N GLU A 278 -81.05 96.81 50.02
CA GLU A 278 -79.98 95.99 50.62
C GLU A 278 -78.98 95.39 49.60
N GLU A 279 -79.23 95.55 48.29
CA GLU A 279 -78.38 94.98 47.22
C GLU A 279 -77.21 95.89 46.77
N THR A 280 -76.97 97.03 47.42
CA THR A 280 -75.96 98.02 46.96
C THR A 280 -74.95 98.43 48.04
N ASN A 281 -74.54 97.50 48.91
CA ASN A 281 -73.53 97.77 49.95
C ASN A 281 -72.09 97.49 49.42
N PRO A 282 -71.13 98.43 49.56
CA PRO A 282 -69.77 98.29 49.02
C PRO A 282 -68.99 97.09 49.59
N GLU A 283 -69.29 96.61 50.80
CA GLU A 283 -68.67 95.39 51.35
C GLU A 283 -68.99 94.13 50.53
N ASN A 284 -70.20 93.98 49.98
CA ASN A 284 -70.57 92.81 49.16
C ASN A 284 -69.84 92.78 47.82
N LEU A 285 -69.48 93.95 47.28
CA LEU A 285 -68.71 94.06 46.04
C LEU A 285 -67.23 93.69 46.25
N VAL A 286 -66.64 94.11 47.38
CA VAL A 286 -65.28 93.72 47.78
C VAL A 286 -65.20 92.21 48.01
N GLN A 287 -66.18 91.63 48.70
CA GLN A 287 -66.26 90.18 48.91
C GLN A 287 -66.35 89.41 47.58
N SER A 288 -67.16 89.89 46.63
CA SER A 288 -67.25 89.31 45.28
C SER A 288 -65.94 89.42 44.49
N PHE A 289 -65.17 90.49 44.68
CA PHE A 289 -63.87 90.66 44.04
C PHE A 289 -62.82 89.74 44.65
N LEU A 290 -62.79 89.58 45.97
CA LEU A 290 -61.88 88.67 46.66
C LEU A 290 -62.11 87.21 46.24
N GLU A 291 -63.37 86.77 46.18
CA GLU A 291 -63.73 85.42 45.71
C GLU A 291 -63.32 85.19 44.24
N LYS A 292 -63.37 86.24 43.41
CA LYS A 292 -62.90 86.17 42.02
C LYS A 292 -61.37 86.10 41.95
N GLU A 293 -60.67 86.84 42.80
CA GLU A 293 -59.22 86.82 42.89
C GLU A 293 -58.70 85.45 43.37
N ASP A 294 -59.31 84.89 44.41
CA ASP A 294 -59.00 83.55 44.93
C ASP A 294 -59.23 82.46 43.87
N ARG A 295 -60.35 82.54 43.13
CA ARG A 295 -60.60 81.64 41.99
C ARG A 295 -59.54 81.80 40.90
N ASN A 296 -59.12 83.02 40.62
CA ASN A 296 -58.13 83.30 39.59
C ASN A 296 -56.74 82.79 40.00
N PHE A 297 -56.38 82.92 41.27
CA PHE A 297 -55.15 82.37 41.83
C PHE A 297 -55.13 80.84 41.80
N ALA A 298 -56.26 80.19 42.15
CA ALA A 298 -56.42 78.74 42.03
C ALA A 298 -56.30 78.27 40.56
N LEU A 299 -56.89 78.99 39.62
CA LEU A 299 -56.77 78.73 38.18
C LEU A 299 -55.33 78.88 37.68
N PHE A 300 -54.61 79.90 38.14
CA PHE A 300 -53.22 80.13 37.75
C PHE A 300 -52.30 78.99 38.22
N ASN A 301 -52.47 78.54 39.48
CA ASN A 301 -51.72 77.40 40.00
C ASN A 301 -52.03 76.11 39.23
N TYR A 302 -53.30 75.85 38.92
CA TYR A 302 -53.70 74.71 38.10
C TYR A 302 -53.07 74.75 36.71
N VAL A 303 -53.08 75.91 36.04
CA VAL A 303 -52.44 76.08 34.73
C VAL A 303 -50.94 75.78 34.78
N ASN A 304 -50.23 76.29 35.81
CA ASN A 304 -48.80 76.02 35.96
C ASN A 304 -48.51 74.53 36.21
N GLU A 305 -49.31 73.88 37.05
CA GLU A 305 -49.14 72.45 37.33
C GLU A 305 -49.46 71.59 36.10
N THR A 306 -50.49 71.95 35.33
CA THR A 306 -50.77 71.28 34.05
C THR A 306 -49.66 71.51 33.01
N ASN A 307 -49.03 72.69 32.99
CA ASN A 307 -47.92 72.97 32.08
C ASN A 307 -46.66 72.16 32.47
N ALA A 308 -46.38 72.04 33.77
CA ALA A 308 -45.28 71.20 34.25
C ALA A 308 -45.49 69.73 33.90
N GLU A 309 -46.74 69.24 34.00
CA GLU A 309 -47.07 67.87 33.59
C GLU A 309 -46.98 67.67 32.07
N ILE A 310 -47.33 68.68 31.26
CA ILE A 310 -47.13 68.65 29.81
C ILE A 310 -45.64 68.57 29.47
N GLU A 311 -44.78 69.34 30.13
CA GLU A 311 -43.33 69.28 29.93
C GLU A 311 -42.77 67.89 30.29
N ARG A 312 -43.18 67.33 31.43
CA ARG A 312 -42.78 65.98 31.87
C ARG A 312 -43.18 64.92 30.84
N LEU A 313 -44.43 64.97 30.34
CA LEU A 313 -44.93 64.03 29.33
C LEU A 313 -44.21 64.20 27.99
N ASN A 314 -43.80 65.41 27.62
CA ASN A 314 -43.02 65.65 26.41
C ASN A 314 -41.60 65.07 26.52
N GLU A 315 -40.93 65.25 27.67
CA GLU A 315 -39.61 64.63 27.91
C GLU A 315 -39.70 63.09 27.88
N GLU A 316 -40.77 62.51 28.47
CA GLU A 316 -41.00 61.06 28.44
C GLU A 316 -41.26 60.55 27.02
N ASN A 317 -42.05 61.30 26.22
CA ASN A 317 -42.26 60.98 24.81
C ASN A 317 -40.98 61.07 23.98
N GLU A 318 -40.13 62.06 24.23
CA GLU A 318 -38.84 62.22 23.54
C GLU A 318 -37.88 61.09 23.90
N ALA A 319 -37.82 60.71 25.19
CA ALA A 319 -37.05 59.55 25.64
C ALA A 319 -37.53 58.25 24.97
N LEU A 320 -38.84 58.01 24.95
CA LEU A 320 -39.43 56.84 24.26
C LEU A 320 -39.14 56.85 22.76
N ALA A 321 -39.19 58.01 22.10
CA ALA A 321 -38.85 58.14 20.69
C ALA A 321 -37.38 57.74 20.42
N THR A 322 -36.44 58.20 21.25
CA THR A 322 -35.03 57.81 21.11
C THR A 322 -34.80 56.31 21.36
N GLU A 323 -35.57 55.70 22.26
CA GLU A 323 -35.47 54.26 22.52
C GLU A 323 -36.01 53.45 21.33
N ILE A 324 -37.11 53.89 20.73
CA ILE A 324 -37.68 53.31 19.50
C ILE A 324 -36.65 53.37 18.37
N ASP A 325 -35.99 54.50 18.15
CA ASP A 325 -34.97 54.66 17.11
C ASP A 325 -33.78 53.71 17.33
N ASN A 326 -33.32 53.58 18.59
CA ASN A 326 -32.24 52.64 18.92
C ASN A 326 -32.66 51.18 18.67
N TYR A 327 -33.88 50.78 19.05
CA TYR A 327 -34.39 49.44 18.74
C TYR A 327 -34.51 49.20 17.23
N GLN A 328 -34.96 50.20 16.46
CA GLN A 328 -35.03 50.11 15.00
C GLN A 328 -33.65 49.95 14.37
N GLU A 329 -32.63 50.69 14.84
CA GLU A 329 -31.26 50.54 14.34
C GLU A 329 -30.67 49.16 14.66
N GLN A 330 -30.88 48.67 15.88
CA GLN A 330 -30.45 47.32 16.27
C GLN A 330 -31.14 46.24 15.44
N MET A 331 -32.45 46.36 15.25
CA MET A 331 -33.24 45.46 14.39
C MET A 331 -32.70 45.45 12.96
N THR A 332 -32.40 46.63 12.40
CA THR A 332 -31.84 46.77 11.05
C THR A 332 -30.47 46.11 10.92
N LYS A 333 -29.60 46.25 11.94
CA LYS A 333 -28.29 45.57 11.99
C LYS A 333 -28.44 44.05 12.03
N VAL A 334 -29.36 43.52 12.83
CA VAL A 334 -29.61 42.07 12.94
C VAL A 334 -30.17 41.53 11.62
N ILE A 335 -31.16 42.21 11.04
CA ILE A 335 -31.73 41.84 9.73
C ILE A 335 -30.66 41.88 8.64
N GLY A 336 -29.81 42.91 8.62
CA GLY A 336 -28.68 43.02 7.68
C GLY A 336 -27.74 41.82 7.77
N LYS A 337 -27.27 41.48 8.98
CA LYS A 337 -26.41 40.31 9.20
C LYS A 337 -27.07 39.00 8.76
N GLN A 338 -28.36 38.82 9.06
CA GLN A 338 -29.09 37.62 8.63
C GLN A 338 -29.24 37.56 7.11
N LYS A 339 -29.49 38.69 6.45
CA LYS A 339 -29.61 38.78 5.00
C LYS A 339 -28.28 38.49 4.29
N ASP A 340 -27.17 39.04 4.80
CA ASP A 340 -25.84 38.79 4.27
C ASP A 340 -25.47 37.31 4.40
N ALA A 341 -25.72 36.71 5.57
CA ALA A 341 -25.53 35.29 5.77
C ALA A 341 -26.40 34.47 4.80
N LEU A 342 -27.68 34.82 4.63
CA LEU A 342 -28.58 34.11 3.72
C LEU A 342 -28.08 34.17 2.27
N ALA A 343 -27.55 35.31 1.83
CA ALA A 343 -26.97 35.48 0.50
C ALA A 343 -25.70 34.62 0.32
N GLU A 344 -24.85 34.52 1.33
CA GLU A 344 -23.67 33.64 1.34
C GLU A 344 -24.08 32.16 1.24
N TRP A 345 -25.03 31.71 2.08
CA TRP A 345 -25.57 30.36 2.04
C TRP A 345 -26.22 30.02 0.68
N GLN A 346 -26.90 30.97 0.05
CA GLN A 346 -27.47 30.80 -1.29
C GLN A 346 -26.38 30.62 -2.35
N ALA A 347 -25.35 31.48 -2.34
CA ALA A 347 -24.24 31.40 -3.29
C ALA A 347 -23.48 30.07 -3.18
N ASP A 348 -23.26 29.58 -1.95
CA ASP A 348 -22.59 28.29 -1.74
C ASP A 348 -23.47 27.10 -2.15
N ASN A 349 -24.78 27.18 -1.93
CA ASN A 349 -25.71 26.16 -2.39
C ASN A 349 -25.76 26.11 -3.93
N ASP A 350 -25.70 27.25 -4.61
CA ASP A 350 -25.68 27.31 -6.08
C ASP A 350 -24.37 26.73 -6.64
N LYS A 351 -23.21 27.06 -6.04
CA LYS A 351 -21.93 26.42 -6.38
C LYS A 351 -21.97 24.90 -6.19
N ALA A 352 -22.54 24.43 -5.08
CA ALA A 352 -22.65 23.00 -4.79
C ALA A 352 -23.55 22.28 -5.81
N LYS A 353 -24.67 22.90 -6.20
CA LYS A 353 -25.55 22.38 -7.27
C LYS A 353 -24.85 22.32 -8.62
N GLU A 354 -24.07 23.34 -8.97
CA GLU A 354 -23.31 23.34 -10.22
C GLU A 354 -22.25 22.23 -10.25
N GLN A 355 -21.52 22.04 -9.14
CA GLN A 355 -20.58 20.93 -8.98
C GLN A 355 -21.28 19.56 -9.05
N GLN A 356 -22.45 19.41 -8.42
CA GLN A 356 -23.25 18.19 -8.48
C GLN A 356 -23.71 17.88 -9.91
N SER A 357 -24.23 18.89 -10.62
CA SER A 357 -24.63 18.74 -12.02
C SER A 357 -23.45 18.34 -12.91
N GLY A 358 -22.29 18.98 -12.72
CA GLY A 358 -21.06 18.65 -13.47
C GLY A 358 -20.55 17.24 -13.19
N THR A 359 -20.56 16.79 -11.93
CA THR A 359 -20.17 15.41 -11.57
C THR A 359 -21.15 14.38 -12.09
N GLN A 360 -22.46 14.67 -12.05
CA GLN A 360 -23.50 13.79 -12.59
C GLN A 360 -23.39 13.65 -14.12
N ALA A 361 -23.12 14.75 -14.83
CA ALA A 361 -22.88 14.72 -16.27
C ALA A 361 -21.67 13.86 -16.63
N ARG A 362 -20.53 14.05 -15.94
CA ARG A 362 -19.33 13.21 -16.12
C ARG A 362 -19.60 11.73 -15.84
N LEU A 363 -20.34 11.42 -14.78
CA LEU A 363 -20.70 10.06 -14.43
C LEU A 363 -21.56 9.41 -15.51
N ALA A 364 -22.53 10.15 -16.08
CA ALA A 364 -23.34 9.68 -17.21
C ALA A 364 -22.45 9.36 -18.42
N THR A 365 -21.55 10.27 -18.81
CA THR A 365 -20.61 10.03 -19.92
C THR A 365 -19.74 8.80 -19.67
N ILE A 366 -19.18 8.63 -18.46
CA ILE A 366 -18.35 7.46 -18.13
C ILE A 366 -19.18 6.18 -18.20
N LYS A 367 -20.43 6.17 -17.70
CA LYS A 367 -21.31 5.01 -17.81
C LYS A 367 -21.61 4.64 -19.26
N ASP A 368 -21.85 5.62 -20.12
CA ASP A 368 -22.07 5.38 -21.55
C ASP A 368 -20.83 4.80 -22.21
N THR A 369 -19.64 5.37 -21.96
CA THR A 369 -18.38 4.81 -22.48
C THR A 369 -18.16 3.38 -22.00
N LEU A 370 -18.40 3.09 -20.72
CA LEU A 370 -18.23 1.75 -20.17
C LEU A 370 -19.22 0.75 -20.78
N LYS A 371 -20.46 1.19 -21.08
CA LYS A 371 -21.43 0.38 -21.82
C LYS A 371 -20.94 0.06 -23.23
N THR A 372 -20.44 1.06 -23.97
CA THR A 372 -19.87 0.84 -25.31
C THR A 372 -18.68 -0.11 -25.28
N VAL A 373 -17.83 -0.04 -24.26
CA VAL A 373 -16.70 -0.96 -24.07
C VAL A 373 -17.20 -2.39 -23.84
N CYS A 374 -18.22 -2.59 -23.00
CA CYS A 374 -18.81 -3.92 -22.79
C CYS A 374 -19.38 -4.51 -24.09
N GLU A 375 -20.04 -3.70 -24.91
CA GLU A 375 -20.59 -4.12 -26.21
C GLU A 375 -19.46 -4.50 -27.19
N LEU A 376 -18.41 -3.68 -27.30
CA LEU A 376 -17.23 -3.97 -28.15
C LEU A 376 -16.49 -5.23 -27.71
N VAL A 377 -16.33 -5.43 -26.39
CA VAL A 377 -15.69 -6.64 -25.84
C VAL A 377 -16.54 -7.87 -26.16
N MET A 378 -17.86 -7.78 -26.05
CA MET A 378 -18.76 -8.88 -26.45
C MET A 378 -18.65 -9.20 -27.95
N GLU A 379 -18.59 -8.19 -28.80
CA GLU A 379 -18.38 -8.35 -30.24
C GLU A 379 -17.02 -9.03 -30.54
N LEU A 380 -15.98 -8.69 -29.79
CA LEU A 380 -14.65 -9.28 -29.97
C LEU A 380 -14.59 -10.74 -29.49
N VAL A 381 -15.24 -11.06 -28.37
CA VAL A 381 -15.39 -12.43 -27.85
C VAL A 381 -16.06 -13.34 -28.88
N THR A 382 -17.12 -12.84 -29.52
CA THR A 382 -17.86 -13.58 -30.55
C THR A 382 -17.03 -13.74 -31.84
N LYS A 383 -16.39 -12.67 -32.35
CA LYS A 383 -15.52 -12.72 -33.55
C LYS A 383 -14.30 -13.62 -33.40
N LEU A 384 -13.69 -13.71 -32.22
CA LEU A 384 -12.52 -14.54 -31.96
C LEU A 384 -12.85 -16.00 -31.60
N ASN A 385 -14.14 -16.35 -31.54
CA ASN A 385 -14.66 -17.63 -31.08
C ASN A 385 -14.00 -18.05 -29.75
N CYS A 386 -14.00 -17.16 -28.75
CA CYS A 386 -13.47 -17.48 -27.43
C CYS A 386 -14.36 -18.53 -26.73
N ASP A 387 -13.76 -19.51 -26.06
CA ASP A 387 -14.49 -20.51 -25.29
C ASP A 387 -15.00 -19.88 -23.97
N THR A 388 -16.28 -19.51 -23.96
CA THR A 388 -16.95 -18.87 -22.83
C THR A 388 -17.45 -19.87 -21.78
N SER A 389 -17.41 -21.18 -22.06
CA SER A 389 -18.00 -22.22 -21.21
C SER A 389 -17.46 -22.24 -19.77
N LYS A 390 -16.18 -21.93 -19.58
CA LYS A 390 -15.53 -21.84 -18.26
C LYS A 390 -15.98 -20.62 -17.47
N LEU A 391 -16.26 -19.51 -18.14
CA LEU A 391 -16.70 -18.27 -17.51
C LEU A 391 -18.18 -18.33 -17.14
N THR A 392 -19.03 -18.81 -18.07
CA THR A 392 -20.46 -19.00 -17.85
C THR A 392 -20.73 -19.97 -16.69
N ARG A 393 -19.90 -21.01 -16.53
CA ARG A 393 -19.99 -21.94 -15.38
C ARG A 393 -19.58 -21.29 -14.05
N ARG A 394 -18.59 -20.39 -14.03
CA ARG A 394 -18.12 -19.71 -12.80
C ARG A 394 -19.02 -18.57 -12.36
N LEU A 395 -19.57 -17.81 -13.30
CA LEU A 395 -20.34 -16.59 -13.02
C LEU A 395 -21.82 -16.86 -12.74
N ALA A 396 -22.32 -18.08 -13.02
CA ALA A 396 -23.68 -18.56 -12.72
C ALA A 396 -24.82 -17.55 -13.03
N SER A 397 -24.62 -16.68 -14.04
CA SER A 397 -25.57 -15.65 -14.45
C SER A 397 -25.35 -15.28 -15.92
N SER A 398 -26.35 -14.60 -16.51
CA SER A 398 -26.62 -14.41 -17.94
C SER A 398 -25.42 -14.33 -18.88
N GLU A 399 -25.56 -14.87 -20.09
CA GLU A 399 -24.63 -14.72 -21.20
C GLU A 399 -24.51 -13.24 -21.62
N GLY A 400 -23.57 -12.51 -21.00
CA GLY A 400 -23.32 -11.11 -21.34
C GLY A 400 -22.14 -10.49 -20.59
N VAL A 401 -21.42 -9.62 -21.28
CA VAL A 401 -20.37 -8.78 -20.67
C VAL A 401 -21.04 -7.64 -19.90
N THR A 402 -20.82 -7.61 -18.60
CA THR A 402 -21.26 -6.60 -17.65
C THR A 402 -20.05 -5.91 -17.02
N GLN A 403 -20.26 -4.78 -16.37
CA GLN A 403 -19.18 -4.01 -15.73
C GLN A 403 -18.40 -4.84 -14.69
N SER A 404 -19.07 -5.78 -14.00
CA SER A 404 -18.46 -6.62 -12.97
C SER A 404 -17.63 -7.77 -13.53
N ASN A 405 -17.87 -8.19 -14.78
CA ASN A 405 -17.20 -9.35 -15.39
C ASN A 405 -16.34 -8.95 -16.62
N LEU A 406 -16.29 -7.67 -16.98
CA LEU A 406 -15.55 -7.13 -18.13
C LEU A 406 -14.08 -7.56 -18.14
N LEU A 407 -13.42 -7.49 -16.98
CA LEU A 407 -12.00 -7.88 -16.85
C LEU A 407 -11.79 -9.37 -17.10
N ASP A 408 -12.73 -10.21 -16.68
CA ASP A 408 -12.67 -11.66 -16.92
C ASP A 408 -12.80 -11.98 -18.41
N TYR A 409 -13.68 -11.27 -19.13
CA TYR A 409 -13.81 -11.40 -20.59
C TYR A 409 -12.59 -10.88 -21.35
N LEU A 410 -11.98 -9.78 -20.92
CA LEU A 410 -10.72 -9.29 -21.50
C LEU A 410 -9.58 -10.29 -21.31
N THR A 411 -9.50 -10.94 -20.15
CA THR A 411 -8.51 -11.99 -19.88
C THR A 411 -8.71 -13.20 -20.82
N LEU A 412 -9.95 -13.56 -21.14
CA LEU A 412 -10.23 -14.62 -22.12
C LEU A 412 -9.81 -14.23 -23.53
N ILE A 413 -10.10 -13.00 -23.95
CA ILE A 413 -9.66 -12.46 -25.24
C ILE A 413 -8.13 -12.52 -25.32
N GLU A 414 -7.43 -12.07 -24.28
CA GLU A 414 -5.97 -12.10 -24.21
C GLU A 414 -5.43 -13.53 -24.40
N GLN A 415 -5.97 -14.50 -23.65
CA GLN A 415 -5.59 -15.91 -23.81
C GLN A 415 -5.85 -16.45 -25.22
N ARG A 416 -6.94 -16.04 -25.86
CA ARG A 416 -7.29 -16.48 -27.22
C ARG A 416 -6.38 -15.84 -28.27
N VAL A 417 -6.13 -14.54 -28.19
CA VAL A 417 -5.22 -13.81 -29.07
C VAL A 417 -3.82 -14.39 -28.96
N ASN A 418 -3.33 -14.65 -27.75
CA ASN A 418 -2.04 -15.27 -27.52
C ASN A 418 -1.92 -16.66 -28.18
N LYS A 419 -2.97 -17.49 -28.09
CA LYS A 419 -3.01 -18.78 -28.80
C LYS A 419 -2.97 -18.61 -30.33
N LEU A 420 -3.71 -17.64 -30.88
CA LEU A 420 -3.70 -17.38 -32.32
C LEU A 420 -2.34 -16.86 -32.81
N LEU A 421 -1.66 -16.04 -32.01
CA LEU A 421 -0.30 -15.57 -32.29
C LEU A 421 0.71 -16.73 -32.30
N LEU A 422 0.62 -17.68 -31.35
CA LEU A 422 1.45 -18.89 -31.35
C LEU A 422 1.22 -19.75 -32.60
N ILE A 423 -0.04 -19.95 -33.00
CA ILE A 423 -0.38 -20.73 -34.21
C ILE A 423 0.18 -20.03 -35.45
N ARG A 424 0.01 -18.71 -35.57
CA ARG A 424 0.58 -17.93 -36.67
C ARG A 424 2.10 -18.04 -36.72
N GLN A 425 2.77 -17.97 -35.57
CA GLN A 425 4.22 -18.12 -35.47
C GLN A 425 4.67 -19.51 -35.92
N PHE A 426 3.99 -20.57 -35.47
CA PHE A 426 4.28 -21.94 -35.89
C PHE A 426 4.14 -22.12 -37.41
N ILE A 427 3.09 -21.55 -38.02
CA ILE A 427 2.90 -21.57 -39.47
C ILE A 427 4.02 -20.79 -40.17
N ALA A 428 4.37 -19.59 -39.69
CA ALA A 428 5.40 -18.74 -40.29
C ALA A 428 6.80 -19.35 -40.22
N VAL A 429 7.13 -20.11 -39.17
CA VAL A 429 8.40 -20.84 -39.05
C VAL A 429 8.49 -21.97 -40.08
N ASN A 430 7.36 -22.61 -40.40
CA ASN A 430 7.29 -23.72 -41.36
C ASN A 430 7.14 -23.26 -42.83
N ASP A 431 6.99 -21.96 -43.08
CA ASP A 431 6.86 -21.38 -44.42
C ASP A 431 8.17 -20.70 -44.89
N PRO A 432 8.82 -21.19 -45.97
CA PRO A 432 10.07 -20.63 -46.49
C PRO A 432 9.96 -19.16 -46.93
N GLU A 433 8.81 -18.72 -47.47
CA GLU A 433 8.62 -17.37 -48.02
C GLU A 433 8.13 -16.34 -46.99
N ALA A 434 7.79 -16.76 -45.77
CA ALA A 434 7.23 -15.85 -44.77
C ALA A 434 8.25 -14.80 -44.27
N PRO A 435 7.89 -13.50 -44.19
CA PRO A 435 8.77 -12.42 -43.77
C PRO A 435 9.27 -12.60 -42.32
N TYR A 436 10.53 -12.22 -42.07
CA TYR A 436 11.23 -12.44 -40.78
C TYR A 436 10.47 -11.91 -39.55
N VAL A 437 9.73 -10.82 -39.70
CA VAL A 437 8.89 -10.21 -38.64
C VAL A 437 7.79 -11.16 -38.14
N ALA A 438 7.29 -12.06 -39.00
CA ALA A 438 6.32 -13.09 -38.62
C ALA A 438 6.97 -14.33 -37.96
N LYS A 439 8.29 -14.51 -38.15
CA LYS A 439 9.10 -15.62 -37.59
C LYS A 439 9.71 -15.26 -36.23
N SER A 440 9.92 -13.98 -35.95
CA SER A 440 10.40 -13.49 -34.65
C SER A 440 9.38 -13.69 -33.52
N ILE A 441 9.84 -14.19 -32.38
CA ILE A 441 9.06 -14.38 -31.14
C ILE A 441 8.56 -13.00 -30.68
N LEU A 442 7.27 -12.73 -30.87
CA LEU A 442 6.62 -11.53 -30.36
C LEU A 442 6.45 -11.64 -28.83
N ILE A 443 7.40 -11.04 -28.13
CA ILE A 443 7.35 -10.45 -26.78
C ILE A 443 6.79 -11.35 -25.66
N GLY A 444 7.73 -11.87 -24.84
CA GLY A 444 7.46 -12.44 -23.52
C GLY A 444 7.43 -13.97 -23.49
N ASN A 445 8.43 -14.58 -22.87
CA ASN A 445 8.61 -16.03 -22.66
C ASN A 445 7.52 -16.71 -21.77
N ASN A 446 6.27 -16.27 -21.80
CA ASN A 446 5.22 -16.66 -20.84
C ASN A 446 4.07 -17.48 -21.46
N LEU A 447 4.26 -18.06 -22.64
CA LEU A 447 3.26 -18.90 -23.30
C LEU A 447 3.68 -20.38 -23.34
N ASN A 448 3.55 -21.06 -22.19
CA ASN A 448 3.56 -22.53 -22.16
C ASN A 448 2.15 -23.09 -22.39
N ALA A 449 2.06 -24.26 -23.02
CA ALA A 449 0.80 -24.96 -23.32
C ALA A 449 0.00 -25.29 -22.04
N PRO A 450 -1.35 -25.25 -22.09
CA PRO A 450 -2.17 -25.60 -20.94
C PRO A 450 -2.07 -27.10 -20.70
N THR A 451 -1.39 -27.51 -19.63
CA THR A 451 -1.37 -28.90 -19.17
C THR A 451 -2.79 -29.29 -18.76
N SER A 452 -3.42 -30.16 -19.56
CA SER A 452 -4.74 -30.72 -19.30
C SER A 452 -4.65 -31.79 -18.21
N SER A 453 -4.82 -31.38 -16.96
CA SER A 453 -5.38 -32.26 -15.93
C SER A 453 -6.06 -31.39 -14.87
N MET A 454 -7.39 -31.32 -14.93
CA MET A 454 -8.18 -30.84 -13.79
C MET A 454 -7.83 -31.73 -12.57
N PRO A 455 -7.60 -31.15 -11.39
CA PRO A 455 -7.47 -31.94 -10.17
C PRO A 455 -8.79 -32.67 -9.93
N THR A 456 -8.77 -34.00 -9.99
CA THR A 456 -9.90 -34.82 -9.55
C THR A 456 -9.99 -34.75 -8.04
N ILE A 457 -10.94 -33.98 -7.52
CA ILE A 457 -11.26 -33.91 -6.10
C ILE A 457 -12.15 -35.11 -5.79
N HIS A 458 -11.62 -36.09 -5.06
CA HIS A 458 -12.46 -37.11 -4.44
C HIS A 458 -13.12 -36.52 -3.19
N PRO A 459 -14.44 -36.65 -3.01
CA PRO A 459 -15.11 -36.25 -1.77
C PRO A 459 -14.60 -37.13 -0.60
N PRO A 460 -14.34 -36.53 0.58
CA PRO A 460 -13.97 -37.30 1.77
C PRO A 460 -15.10 -38.25 2.17
N ASN A 461 -14.77 -39.52 2.41
CA ASN A 461 -15.69 -40.50 2.96
C ASN A 461 -15.97 -40.14 4.43
N LEU A 462 -17.23 -39.86 4.75
CA LEU A 462 -17.64 -39.15 5.97
C LEU A 462 -18.02 -40.10 7.12
N GLN A 463 -17.35 -41.25 7.25
CA GLN A 463 -17.81 -42.32 8.15
C GLN A 463 -16.82 -42.76 9.24
N ASP A 464 -15.56 -42.31 9.29
CA ASP A 464 -14.57 -42.91 10.21
C ASP A 464 -14.07 -42.02 11.37
N ASP A 465 -14.54 -40.77 11.54
CA ASP A 465 -14.04 -39.87 12.60
C ASP A 465 -15.11 -39.37 13.59
N PHE A 466 -16.16 -40.17 13.85
CA PHE A 466 -17.03 -39.97 15.03
C PHE A 466 -16.58 -40.90 16.17
N ASP A 467 -15.43 -40.60 16.77
CA ASP A 467 -15.09 -41.11 18.10
C ASP A 467 -15.77 -40.21 19.15
N GLU A 468 -17.02 -40.57 19.52
CA GLU A 468 -17.70 -40.08 20.72
C GLU A 468 -16.98 -40.61 21.97
N GLY A 469 -15.86 -39.97 22.33
CA GLY A 469 -15.02 -40.49 23.40
C GLY A 469 -14.10 -39.45 24.02
N LYS A 470 -14.63 -38.28 24.43
CA LYS A 470 -13.99 -37.38 25.41
C LYS A 470 -14.94 -36.27 25.86
N LEU A 471 -15.92 -36.64 26.66
CA LEU A 471 -16.76 -35.70 27.42
C LEU A 471 -16.97 -36.24 28.83
N THR A 472 -15.88 -36.44 29.57
CA THR A 472 -15.89 -36.48 31.04
C THR A 472 -14.53 -36.01 31.55
N GLN A 473 -14.56 -35.34 32.71
CA GLN A 473 -13.43 -34.77 33.47
C GLN A 473 -13.10 -33.29 33.19
N ILE A 474 -14.01 -32.41 33.61
CA ILE A 474 -13.63 -31.24 34.43
C ILE A 474 -14.67 -31.10 35.54
N LYS A 475 -14.43 -31.79 36.65
CA LYS A 475 -14.89 -31.47 38.00
C LYS A 475 -13.80 -31.99 38.93
N ASP A 476 -12.93 -31.08 39.34
CA ASP A 476 -12.57 -30.81 40.74
C ASP A 476 -11.75 -29.51 40.79
#